data_AF-A0A927AIV8-F1
#
_entry.id   AF-A0A927AIV8-F1
#
_cell.length_a   1.000
_cell.length_b   1.000
_cell.length_c   1.000
_cell.angle_alpha   90.00
_cell.angle_beta   90.00
_cell.angle_gamma   90.00
#
_symmetry.space_group_name_H-M   'P 1'
#
loop_
_entity.id
_entity.type
_entity.pdbx_description
1 polymer ?
#
loop_
_entity_poly.entity_id
_entity_poly.type
_entity_poly.pdbx_seq_one_letter_code
_entity_poly.pdbx_strand_id
1 'polypeptide(L)'
;FRASGKTFIAHLVSTASILVSLHVPAKIVATGLLHATYTHGDFGNGKKGISNAKREQVKRVVGKEIEEYLARYATLSWNKKTIPDIFHRIDTLDPLDRDILLVRLANELEEYLDFGIVYCGDFKHQQYINYDGHLIVEMAEKLGFPNLATQLTEAFKETASAEIPRELCNTNAQDVSFRLAPKSYQKRLSLTFYNLLIHKPRRLVSAIARKFGNLRPSTSMTKDVPTISQSE
;
A
#
# COMPACT_ATOMS: atom_id res chain seq x y z
N PHE A 1 0.90 -14.84 -3.00
CA PHE A 1 1.51 -15.10 -1.70
C PHE A 1 1.95 -13.77 -1.10
N ARG A 2 1.89 -13.64 0.22
CA ARG A 2 2.54 -12.57 0.97
C ARG A 2 4.05 -12.79 0.96
N ALA A 3 4.83 -11.76 1.26
CA ALA A 3 6.29 -11.86 1.34
C ALA A 3 6.77 -12.91 2.37
N SER A 4 5.95 -13.18 3.40
CA SER A 4 6.14 -14.24 4.40
C SER A 4 5.91 -15.67 3.89
N GLY A 5 5.47 -15.85 2.65
CA GLY A 5 5.07 -17.17 2.12
C GLY A 5 3.62 -17.57 2.44
N LYS A 6 2.89 -16.80 3.27
CA LYS A 6 1.44 -17.01 3.49
C LYS A 6 0.67 -16.89 2.17
N THR A 7 -0.32 -17.75 1.94
CA THR A 7 -1.19 -17.57 0.76
C THR A 7 -1.91 -16.23 0.86
N PHE A 8 -2.12 -15.56 -0.28
CA PHE A 8 -2.74 -14.24 -0.25
C PHE A 8 -4.20 -14.31 0.23
N ILE A 9 -4.90 -15.42 -0.08
CA ILE A 9 -6.26 -15.65 0.39
C ILE A 9 -6.32 -15.87 1.90
N ALA A 10 -5.34 -16.58 2.50
CA ALA A 10 -5.30 -16.75 3.95
C ALA A 10 -5.16 -15.40 4.66
N HIS A 11 -4.33 -14.50 4.13
CA HIS A 11 -4.23 -13.13 4.64
C HIS A 11 -5.59 -12.40 4.61
N LEU A 12 -6.28 -12.40 3.46
CA LEU A 12 -7.59 -11.73 3.32
C LEU A 12 -8.66 -12.33 4.25
N VAL A 13 -8.72 -13.66 4.35
CA VAL A 13 -9.68 -14.38 5.19
C VAL A 13 -9.38 -14.13 6.67
N SER A 14 -8.10 -14.13 7.09
CA SER A 14 -7.71 -13.82 8.46
C SER A 14 -8.09 -12.38 8.86
N THR A 15 -7.82 -11.38 8.01
CA THR A 15 -8.27 -9.99 8.26
C THR A 15 -9.79 -9.90 8.40
N ALA A 16 -10.55 -10.56 7.52
CA ALA A 16 -12.00 -10.58 7.61
C ALA A 16 -12.49 -11.30 8.88
N SER A 17 -11.81 -12.36 9.31
CA SER A 17 -12.15 -13.12 10.52
C SER A 17 -11.97 -12.29 11.79
N ILE A 18 -10.92 -11.46 11.86
CA ILE A 18 -10.75 -10.49 12.95
C ILE A 18 -11.95 -9.54 12.98
N LEU A 19 -12.36 -8.98 11.85
CA LEU A 19 -13.53 -8.10 11.78
C LEU A 19 -14.83 -8.80 12.22
N VAL A 20 -15.03 -10.07 11.82
CA VAL A 20 -16.17 -10.87 12.30
C VAL A 20 -16.16 -10.99 13.83
N SER A 21 -15.00 -11.24 14.45
CA SER A 21 -14.87 -11.33 15.92
C SER A 21 -15.24 -10.03 16.65
N LEU A 22 -15.10 -8.89 15.98
CA LEU A 22 -15.48 -7.57 16.50
C LEU A 22 -16.98 -7.27 16.30
N HIS A 23 -17.76 -8.21 15.75
CA HIS A 23 -19.20 -8.08 15.53
C HIS A 23 -19.59 -6.85 14.69
N VAL A 24 -18.73 -6.48 13.74
CA VAL A 24 -18.97 -5.33 12.86
C VAL A 24 -19.96 -5.65 11.74
N PRO A 25 -20.60 -4.65 11.12
CA PRO A 25 -21.48 -4.87 9.98
C PRO A 25 -20.83 -5.66 8.84
N ALA A 26 -21.62 -6.50 8.16
CA ALA A 26 -21.16 -7.37 7.08
C ALA A 26 -20.41 -6.63 5.95
N LYS A 27 -20.75 -5.36 5.68
CA LYS A 27 -20.04 -4.53 4.70
C LYS A 27 -18.58 -4.25 5.08
N ILE A 28 -18.28 -4.10 6.36
CA ILE A 28 -16.92 -3.88 6.86
C ILE A 28 -16.14 -5.20 6.75
N VAL A 29 -16.77 -6.33 7.10
CA VAL A 29 -16.19 -7.67 6.89
C VAL A 29 -15.87 -7.92 5.41
N ALA A 30 -16.81 -7.63 4.51
CA ALA A 30 -16.62 -7.74 3.06
C ALA A 30 -15.49 -6.83 2.56
N THR A 31 -15.40 -5.61 3.10
CA THR A 31 -14.29 -4.69 2.83
C THR A 31 -12.95 -5.30 3.25
N GLY A 32 -12.86 -5.88 4.45
CA GLY A 32 -11.65 -6.59 4.91
C GLY A 32 -11.26 -7.77 4.03
N LEU A 33 -12.23 -8.56 3.57
CA LEU A 33 -11.98 -9.69 2.66
C LEU A 33 -11.47 -9.22 1.29
N LEU A 34 -11.86 -8.02 0.86
CA LEU A 34 -11.62 -7.50 -0.49
C LEU A 34 -10.64 -6.31 -0.51
N HIS A 35 -10.05 -5.92 0.61
CA HIS A 35 -9.33 -4.65 0.77
C HIS A 35 -8.16 -4.47 -0.21
N ALA A 36 -7.57 -5.57 -0.66
CA ALA A 36 -6.46 -5.58 -1.61
C ALA A 36 -6.89 -5.63 -3.09
N THR A 37 -8.18 -5.51 -3.39
CA THR A 37 -8.73 -5.64 -4.75
C THR A 37 -8.03 -4.70 -5.74
N TYR A 38 -7.84 -3.43 -5.40
CA TYR A 38 -7.20 -2.46 -6.31
C TYR A 38 -5.69 -2.56 -6.38
N THR A 39 -5.04 -3.07 -5.32
CA THR A 39 -3.58 -3.18 -5.24
C THR A 39 -3.05 -4.47 -5.85
N HIS A 40 -3.79 -5.58 -5.73
CA HIS A 40 -3.37 -6.93 -6.12
C HIS A 40 -4.30 -7.63 -7.12
N GLY A 41 -5.49 -7.08 -7.40
CA GLY A 41 -6.42 -7.65 -8.37
C GLY A 41 -5.94 -7.52 -9.82
N ASP A 42 -6.19 -8.57 -10.62
CA ASP A 42 -5.95 -8.56 -12.06
C ASP A 42 -7.22 -8.13 -12.81
N PHE A 43 -7.19 -6.92 -13.35
CA PHE A 43 -8.27 -6.34 -14.15
C PHE A 43 -8.06 -6.53 -15.66
N GLY A 44 -7.11 -7.39 -16.06
CA GLY A 44 -6.86 -7.72 -17.46
C GLY A 44 -6.24 -6.58 -18.28
N ASN A 45 -5.81 -5.48 -17.66
CA ASN A 45 -5.22 -4.31 -18.31
C ASN A 45 -3.75 -4.06 -17.92
N GLY A 46 -3.18 -4.89 -17.04
CA GLY A 46 -1.78 -4.81 -16.59
C GLY A 46 -1.44 -3.59 -15.71
N LYS A 47 -2.36 -2.65 -15.48
CA LYS A 47 -2.13 -1.47 -14.64
C LYS A 47 -2.41 -1.81 -13.18
N LYS A 48 -1.58 -1.34 -12.26
CA LYS A 48 -1.82 -1.40 -10.81
C LYS A 48 -2.63 -0.20 -10.32
N GLY A 49 -3.21 -0.31 -9.14
CA GLY A 49 -3.91 0.80 -8.48
C GLY A 49 -5.34 1.00 -8.97
N ILE A 50 -6.01 1.98 -8.36
CA ILE A 50 -7.40 2.32 -8.61
C ILE A 50 -7.58 3.16 -9.90
N SER A 51 -8.69 2.97 -10.61
CA SER A 51 -9.10 3.80 -11.75
C SER A 51 -10.61 3.71 -11.97
N ASN A 52 -11.23 4.71 -12.60
CA ASN A 52 -12.69 4.72 -12.84
C ASN A 52 -13.18 3.45 -13.54
N ALA A 53 -12.47 2.97 -14.57
CA ALA A 53 -12.84 1.73 -15.26
C ALA A 53 -12.82 0.50 -14.33
N LYS A 54 -11.85 0.42 -13.41
CA LYS A 54 -11.79 -0.64 -12.40
C LYS A 54 -12.88 -0.48 -11.36
N ARG A 55 -13.15 0.75 -10.91
CA ARG A 55 -14.26 1.05 -9.99
C ARG A 55 -15.59 0.56 -10.56
N GLU A 56 -15.89 0.87 -11.81
CA GLU A 56 -17.12 0.38 -12.47
C GLU A 56 -17.15 -1.15 -12.63
N GLN A 57 -16.01 -1.81 -12.78
CA GLN A 57 -15.96 -3.27 -12.76
C GLN A 57 -16.25 -3.83 -11.37
N VAL A 58 -15.67 -3.26 -10.31
CA VAL A 58 -15.91 -3.69 -8.92
C VAL A 58 -17.36 -3.42 -8.52
N LYS A 59 -17.90 -2.22 -8.78
CA LYS A 59 -19.31 -1.85 -8.50
C LYS A 59 -20.32 -2.84 -9.07
N ARG A 60 -20.07 -3.36 -10.29
CA ARG A 60 -20.95 -4.34 -10.94
C ARG A 60 -21.01 -5.68 -10.24
N VAL A 61 -19.99 -6.02 -9.44
CA VAL A 61 -19.88 -7.30 -8.74
C VAL A 61 -20.32 -7.18 -7.28
N VAL A 62 -19.86 -6.14 -6.57
CA VAL A 62 -20.05 -6.02 -5.12
C VAL A 62 -21.07 -4.95 -4.72
N GLY A 63 -21.61 -4.20 -5.69
CA GLY A 63 -22.48 -3.06 -5.44
C GLY A 63 -21.72 -1.77 -5.14
N LYS A 64 -22.44 -0.64 -5.17
CA LYS A 64 -21.86 0.71 -5.02
C LYS A 64 -21.33 0.97 -3.60
N GLU A 65 -22.04 0.49 -2.58
CA GLU A 65 -21.68 0.75 -1.18
C GLU A 65 -20.33 0.10 -0.82
N ILE A 66 -20.18 -1.20 -1.05
CA ILE A 66 -18.93 -1.92 -0.76
C ILE A 66 -17.79 -1.37 -1.62
N GLU A 67 -18.05 -1.02 -2.88
CA GLU A 67 -17.01 -0.44 -3.72
C GLU A 67 -16.49 0.91 -3.19
N GLU A 68 -17.35 1.75 -2.62
CA GLU A 68 -16.90 3.02 -2.02
C GLU A 68 -15.97 2.77 -0.84
N TYR A 69 -16.26 1.78 0.00
CA TYR A 69 -15.36 1.36 1.08
C TYR A 69 -14.01 0.87 0.53
N LEU A 70 -14.04 0.02 -0.49
CA LEU A 70 -12.81 -0.49 -1.14
C LEU A 70 -12.00 0.62 -1.79
N ALA A 71 -12.65 1.60 -2.41
CA ALA A 71 -12.01 2.75 -3.01
C ALA A 71 -11.32 3.60 -1.93
N ARG A 72 -12.03 3.89 -0.84
CA ARG A 72 -11.47 4.66 0.28
C ARG A 72 -10.29 3.94 0.92
N TYR A 73 -10.40 2.64 1.19
CA TYR A 73 -9.29 1.82 1.69
C TYR A 73 -8.07 1.88 0.76
N ALA A 74 -8.27 1.71 -0.55
CA ALA A 74 -7.18 1.71 -1.52
C ALA A 74 -6.46 3.07 -1.63
N THR A 75 -7.12 4.16 -1.24
CA THR A 75 -6.55 5.50 -1.20
C THR A 75 -6.04 5.93 0.18
N LEU A 76 -6.27 5.12 1.23
CA LEU A 76 -5.75 5.39 2.56
C LEU A 76 -4.23 5.28 2.54
N SER A 77 -3.57 6.42 2.74
CA SER A 77 -2.12 6.46 2.89
C SER A 77 -1.76 6.02 4.30
N TRP A 78 -0.97 4.95 4.42
CA TRP A 78 -0.58 4.36 5.69
C TRP A 78 0.95 4.28 5.79
N ASN A 79 1.56 5.25 6.46
CA ASN A 79 3.00 5.36 6.65
C ASN A 79 3.32 6.29 7.84
N LYS A 80 4.62 6.41 8.17
CA LYS A 80 5.14 7.21 9.30
C LYS A 80 4.69 8.67 9.33
N LYS A 81 4.28 9.26 8.20
CA LYS A 81 3.76 10.63 8.18
C LYS A 81 2.27 10.66 8.46
N THR A 82 1.52 9.73 7.86
CA THR A 82 0.06 9.75 7.90
C THR A 82 -0.55 9.08 9.12
N ILE A 83 0.17 8.15 9.77
CA ILE A 83 -0.30 7.49 11.00
C ILE A 83 -0.53 8.52 12.12
N PRO A 84 0.44 9.38 12.48
CA PRO A 84 0.21 10.44 13.48
C PRO A 84 -0.90 11.42 13.08
N ASP A 85 -0.95 11.82 11.80
CA ASP A 85 -1.99 12.73 11.30
C ASP A 85 -3.40 12.14 11.45
N ILE A 86 -3.57 10.85 11.15
CA ILE A 86 -4.83 10.12 11.34
C ILE A 86 -5.18 10.07 12.83
N PHE A 87 -4.22 9.73 13.69
CA PHE A 87 -4.42 9.67 15.13
C PHE A 87 -4.91 11.00 15.71
N HIS A 88 -4.30 12.13 15.33
CA HIS A 88 -4.68 13.45 15.83
C HIS A 88 -6.06 13.93 15.37
N ARG A 89 -6.59 13.39 14.27
CA ARG A 89 -7.90 13.76 13.73
C ARG A 89 -8.96 12.66 13.85
N ILE A 90 -8.69 11.61 14.62
CA ILE A 90 -9.57 10.43 14.72
C ILE A 90 -11.00 10.78 15.16
N ASP A 91 -11.14 11.78 16.04
CA ASP A 91 -12.42 12.25 16.56
C ASP A 91 -13.22 13.08 15.52
N THR A 92 -12.56 13.53 14.45
CA THR A 92 -13.18 14.30 13.35
C THR A 92 -13.29 13.50 12.04
N LEU A 93 -12.86 12.23 12.03
CA LEU A 93 -13.08 11.35 10.89
C LEU A 93 -14.56 11.12 10.65
N ASP A 94 -14.96 11.14 9.37
CA ASP A 94 -16.31 10.75 9.00
C ASP A 94 -16.56 9.25 9.32
N PRO A 95 -17.83 8.81 9.44
CA PRO A 95 -18.14 7.42 9.81
C PRO A 95 -17.52 6.38 8.87
N LEU A 96 -17.41 6.68 7.58
CA LEU A 96 -16.83 5.76 6.61
C LEU A 96 -15.31 5.66 6.80
N ASP A 97 -14.61 6.77 7.02
CA ASP A 97 -13.18 6.78 7.32
C ASP A 97 -12.86 6.06 8.64
N ARG A 98 -13.74 6.15 9.64
CA ARG A 98 -13.62 5.35 10.89
C ARG A 98 -13.73 3.85 10.62
N ASP A 99 -14.67 3.43 9.78
CA ASP A 99 -14.80 2.02 9.37
C ASP A 99 -13.55 1.56 8.59
N ILE A 100 -13.03 2.40 7.69
CA ILE A 100 -11.81 2.08 6.91
C ILE A 100 -10.59 1.98 7.82
N LEU A 101 -10.47 2.86 8.81
CA LEU A 101 -9.42 2.76 9.82
C LEU A 101 -9.53 1.45 10.58
N LEU A 102 -10.74 1.02 10.99
CA LEU A 102 -10.94 -0.28 11.63
C LEU A 102 -10.47 -1.45 10.76
N VAL A 103 -10.81 -1.45 9.46
CA VAL A 103 -10.30 -2.47 8.51
C VAL A 103 -8.78 -2.43 8.43
N ARG A 104 -8.15 -1.25 8.47
CA ARG A 104 -6.69 -1.13 8.48
C ARG A 104 -6.09 -1.69 9.75
N LEU A 105 -6.65 -1.41 10.92
CA LEU A 105 -6.18 -1.95 12.20
C LEU A 105 -6.31 -3.49 12.27
N ALA A 106 -7.40 -4.05 11.74
CA ALA A 106 -7.53 -5.50 11.60
C ALA A 106 -6.49 -6.10 10.63
N ASN A 107 -6.15 -5.37 9.56
CA ASN A 107 -5.04 -5.76 8.68
C ASN A 107 -3.69 -5.69 9.41
N GLU A 108 -3.46 -4.68 10.25
CA GLU A 108 -2.25 -4.63 11.09
C GLU A 108 -2.18 -5.85 11.99
N LEU A 109 -3.19 -6.12 12.81
CA LEU A 109 -3.17 -7.27 13.72
C LEU A 109 -2.86 -8.59 12.98
N GLU A 110 -3.48 -8.82 11.81
CA GLU A 110 -3.22 -10.02 11.01
C GLU A 110 -1.75 -10.16 10.60
N GLU A 111 -1.05 -9.07 10.28
CA GLU A 111 0.35 -9.13 9.86
C GLU A 111 1.30 -9.57 11.00
N TYR A 112 0.86 -9.46 12.26
CA TYR A 112 1.66 -9.77 13.45
C TYR A 112 1.30 -11.11 14.11
N LEU A 113 0.03 -11.56 14.05
CA LEU A 113 -0.43 -12.78 14.76
C LEU A 113 0.39 -14.05 14.47
N ASP A 114 0.91 -14.21 13.26
CA ASP A 114 1.72 -15.37 12.85
C ASP A 114 3.20 -15.02 12.64
N PHE A 115 3.69 -13.93 13.24
CA PHE A 115 5.01 -13.34 12.99
C PHE A 115 5.26 -13.06 11.49
N GLY A 116 4.19 -12.91 10.70
CA GLY A 116 4.26 -12.74 9.25
C GLY A 116 5.18 -11.60 8.84
N ILE A 117 5.16 -10.51 9.60
CA ILE A 117 6.04 -9.36 9.40
C ILE A 117 7.53 -9.67 9.58
N VAL A 118 7.89 -10.58 10.48
CA VAL A 118 9.28 -10.98 10.75
C VAL A 118 9.83 -11.81 9.60
N TYR A 119 9.03 -12.72 9.05
CA TYR A 119 9.41 -13.53 7.88
C TYR A 119 9.61 -12.71 6.60
N CYS A 120 9.08 -11.49 6.53
CA CYS A 120 9.25 -10.60 5.38
C CYS A 120 10.67 -10.00 5.26
N GLY A 121 11.51 -10.12 6.30
CA GLY A 121 12.86 -9.55 6.36
C GLY A 121 12.96 -8.25 7.15
N ASP A 122 14.20 -7.79 7.38
CA ASP A 122 14.53 -6.73 8.34
C ASP A 122 13.89 -5.37 8.04
N PHE A 123 13.65 -5.04 6.76
CA PHE A 123 13.17 -3.70 6.38
C PHE A 123 11.74 -3.41 6.86
N LYS A 124 10.81 -4.35 6.66
CA LYS A 124 9.43 -4.20 7.18
C LYS A 124 9.41 -4.24 8.70
N HIS A 125 10.13 -5.17 9.30
CA HIS A 125 10.22 -5.30 10.76
C HIS A 125 10.73 -4.01 11.43
N GLN A 126 11.81 -3.42 10.91
CA GLN A 126 12.40 -2.18 11.43
C GLN A 126 11.55 -0.92 11.15
N GLN A 127 10.71 -0.91 10.11
CA GLN A 127 9.80 0.20 9.86
C GLN A 127 8.75 0.36 10.96
N TYR A 128 8.32 -0.74 11.58
CA TYR A 128 7.24 -0.74 12.56
C TYR A 128 7.70 -0.85 14.02
N ILE A 129 8.82 -1.54 14.32
CA ILE A 129 9.34 -1.61 15.69
C ILE A 129 9.76 -0.24 16.23
N ASN A 130 10.16 0.68 15.34
CA ASN A 130 10.75 1.94 15.78
C ASN A 130 9.78 3.15 15.83
N TYR A 131 8.57 3.10 15.25
CA TYR A 131 7.69 4.29 15.21
C TYR A 131 6.19 3.92 15.19
N ASP A 132 5.41 4.59 16.05
CA ASP A 132 3.94 4.69 16.08
C ASP A 132 3.10 3.45 16.46
N GLY A 133 3.70 2.33 16.88
CA GLY A 133 2.93 1.15 17.32
C GLY A 133 1.93 1.44 18.45
N HIS A 134 2.30 2.30 19.40
CA HIS A 134 1.39 2.77 20.46
C HIS A 134 0.21 3.57 19.89
N LEU A 135 0.41 4.40 18.86
CA LEU A 135 -0.68 5.12 18.19
C LEU A 135 -1.67 4.16 17.53
N ILE A 136 -1.20 3.06 16.94
CA ILE A 136 -2.07 2.02 16.34
C ILE A 136 -2.97 1.39 17.41
N VAL A 137 -2.40 1.08 18.59
CA VAL A 137 -3.15 0.56 19.75
C VAL A 137 -4.17 1.59 20.23
N GLU A 138 -3.75 2.83 20.48
CA GLU A 138 -4.63 3.89 20.97
C GLU A 138 -5.74 4.25 19.96
N MET A 139 -5.48 4.15 18.65
CA MET A 139 -6.51 4.31 17.62
C MET A 139 -7.60 3.25 17.76
N ALA A 140 -7.25 1.99 18.07
CA ALA A 140 -8.25 0.94 18.30
C ALA A 140 -9.12 1.25 19.54
N GLU A 141 -8.52 1.75 20.62
CA GLU A 141 -9.26 2.19 21.81
C GLU A 141 -10.20 3.35 21.51
N LYS A 142 -9.71 4.39 20.82
CA LYS A 142 -10.50 5.57 20.42
C LYS A 142 -11.61 5.26 19.42
N LEU A 143 -11.49 4.18 18.65
CA LEU A 143 -12.58 3.67 17.82
C LEU A 143 -13.64 2.89 18.63
N GLY A 144 -13.38 2.57 19.90
CA GLY A 144 -14.27 1.79 20.75
C GLY A 144 -14.03 0.28 20.72
N PHE A 145 -12.83 -0.16 20.31
CA PHE A 145 -12.47 -1.58 20.21
C PHE A 145 -11.30 -1.94 21.15
N PRO A 146 -11.50 -1.91 22.49
CA PRO A 146 -10.44 -2.19 23.47
C PRO A 146 -9.87 -3.62 23.37
N ASN A 147 -10.71 -4.60 22.97
CA ASN A 147 -10.23 -5.97 22.73
C ASN A 147 -9.27 -6.05 21.53
N LEU A 148 -9.45 -5.21 20.50
CA LEU A 148 -8.52 -5.11 19.38
C LEU A 148 -7.21 -4.44 19.83
N ALA A 149 -7.30 -3.39 20.64
CA ALA A 149 -6.14 -2.71 21.21
C ALA A 149 -5.27 -3.66 22.06
N THR A 150 -5.92 -4.51 22.87
CA THR A 150 -5.25 -5.53 23.69
C THR A 150 -4.51 -6.54 22.81
N GLN A 151 -5.19 -7.10 21.80
CA GLN A 151 -4.57 -8.06 20.87
C GLN A 151 -3.42 -7.44 20.06
N LEU A 152 -3.55 -6.19 19.61
CA LEU A 152 -2.45 -5.47 18.96
C LEU A 152 -1.26 -5.31 19.90
N THR A 153 -1.49 -4.93 21.15
CA THR A 153 -0.45 -4.79 22.16
C THR A 153 0.30 -6.10 22.40
N GLU A 154 -0.43 -7.20 22.55
CA GLU A 154 0.13 -8.54 22.74
C GLU A 154 0.92 -8.97 21.51
N ALA A 155 0.34 -8.90 20.31
CA ALA A 155 1.01 -9.29 19.07
C ALA A 155 2.28 -8.47 18.80
N PHE A 156 2.28 -7.17 19.13
CA PHE A 156 3.46 -6.32 19.02
C PHE A 156 4.57 -6.71 20.00
N LYS A 157 4.20 -7.01 21.27
CA LYS A 157 5.16 -7.48 22.28
C LYS A 157 5.76 -8.84 21.94
N GLU A 158 4.93 -9.78 21.52
CA GLU A 158 5.37 -11.10 21.08
C GLU A 158 6.30 -10.99 19.87
N THR A 159 5.92 -10.19 18.87
CA THR A 159 6.75 -9.98 17.68
C THR A 159 8.09 -9.33 18.01
N ALA A 160 8.10 -8.32 18.90
CA ALA A 160 9.33 -7.63 19.29
C ALA A 160 10.30 -8.52 20.08
N SER A 161 9.81 -9.57 20.74
CA SER A 161 10.60 -10.52 21.52
C SER A 161 10.90 -11.83 20.79
N ALA A 162 10.36 -12.02 19.58
CA ALA A 162 10.53 -13.23 18.81
C ALA A 162 11.95 -13.37 18.26
N GLU A 163 12.58 -14.52 18.55
CA GLU A 163 13.84 -14.92 17.94
C GLU A 163 13.57 -15.84 16.75
N ILE A 164 13.62 -15.29 15.52
CA ILE A 164 13.41 -16.06 14.29
C ILE A 164 14.77 -16.31 13.60
N PRO A 165 15.13 -17.58 13.31
CA PRO A 165 16.32 -17.92 12.54
C PRO A 165 16.33 -17.21 11.18
N ARG A 166 17.46 -16.60 10.82
CA ARG A 166 17.60 -15.82 9.58
C ARG A 166 17.35 -16.65 8.33
N GLU A 167 17.59 -17.95 8.40
CA GLU A 167 17.36 -18.92 7.33
C GLU A 167 15.87 -19.06 6.97
N LEU A 168 14.98 -18.76 7.92
CA LEU A 168 13.53 -18.76 7.70
C LEU A 168 13.01 -17.41 7.20
N CYS A 169 13.79 -16.35 7.33
CA CYS A 169 13.44 -15.03 6.84
C CYS A 169 13.66 -14.94 5.33
N ASN A 170 12.81 -14.18 4.64
CA ASN A 170 12.99 -13.90 3.22
C ASN A 170 14.21 -12.99 2.99
N THR A 171 15.39 -13.60 2.83
CA THR A 171 16.68 -12.91 2.64
C THR A 171 16.82 -12.19 1.30
N ASN A 172 15.90 -12.44 0.36
CA ASN A 172 15.93 -11.84 -0.97
C ASN A 172 15.30 -10.43 -1.04
N ALA A 173 14.94 -9.85 0.12
CA ALA A 173 14.37 -8.49 0.23
C ALA A 173 13.16 -8.23 -0.69
N GLN A 174 12.41 -9.29 -1.05
CA GLN A 174 11.13 -9.11 -1.71
C GLN A 174 10.11 -8.72 -0.64
N ASP A 175 10.12 -7.44 -0.23
CA ASP A 175 9.21 -6.86 0.77
C ASP A 175 7.74 -6.83 0.31
N VAL A 176 7.45 -7.38 -0.87
CA VAL A 176 6.19 -7.29 -1.59
C VAL A 176 5.59 -8.66 -1.85
N SER A 177 4.26 -8.71 -1.85
CA SER A 177 3.50 -9.89 -2.27
C SER A 177 3.93 -10.36 -3.67
N PHE A 178 4.03 -11.67 -3.85
CA PHE A 178 4.48 -12.29 -5.09
C PHE A 178 3.49 -13.32 -5.64
N ARG A 179 3.65 -13.65 -6.92
CA ARG A 179 2.81 -14.63 -7.63
C ARG A 179 3.67 -15.82 -8.06
N LEU A 180 3.25 -17.02 -7.63
CA LEU A 180 3.72 -18.26 -8.23
C LEU A 180 2.77 -18.60 -9.37
N ALA A 181 3.21 -18.36 -10.60
CA ALA A 181 2.44 -18.69 -11.79
C ALA A 181 2.78 -20.13 -12.22
N PRO A 182 1.79 -21.01 -12.46
CA PRO A 182 2.06 -22.33 -13.02
C PRO A 182 2.67 -22.19 -14.43
N LYS A 183 3.42 -23.21 -14.90
CA LYS A 183 4.04 -23.20 -16.24
C LYS A 183 3.01 -23.01 -17.39
N SER A 184 1.76 -23.37 -17.15
CA SER A 184 0.64 -23.18 -18.07
C SER A 184 0.10 -21.74 -18.11
N TYR A 185 0.51 -20.86 -17.19
CA TYR A 185 0.06 -19.48 -17.17
C TYR A 185 0.72 -18.68 -18.30
N GLN A 186 -0.09 -18.24 -19.26
CA GLN A 186 0.33 -17.33 -20.32
C GLN A 186 -0.38 -15.98 -20.18
N LYS A 187 0.41 -14.89 -20.22
CA LYS A 187 -0.15 -13.54 -20.32
C LYS A 187 -0.71 -13.35 -21.73
N ARG A 188 -1.85 -12.66 -21.86
CA ARG A 188 -2.40 -12.28 -23.17
C ARG A 188 -1.35 -11.49 -23.97
N LEU A 189 -1.11 -11.88 -25.22
CA LEU A 189 -0.10 -11.28 -26.10
C LEU A 189 -0.28 -9.76 -26.20
N SER A 190 -1.52 -9.27 -26.29
CA SER A 190 -1.85 -7.84 -26.34
C SER A 190 -1.31 -7.04 -25.15
N LEU A 191 -1.29 -7.62 -23.94
CA LEU A 191 -0.73 -6.98 -22.75
C LEU A 191 0.80 -6.95 -22.76
N THR A 192 1.42 -7.96 -23.36
CA THR A 192 2.88 -8.01 -23.53
C THR A 192 3.34 -6.91 -24.50
N PHE A 193 2.63 -6.74 -25.62
CA PHE A 193 2.87 -5.64 -26.56
C PHE A 193 2.61 -4.25 -25.95
N TYR A 194 1.50 -4.08 -25.22
CA TYR A 194 1.17 -2.82 -24.54
C TYR A 194 2.25 -2.39 -23.55
N ASN A 195 2.74 -3.31 -22.72
CA ASN A 195 3.82 -3.03 -21.78
C ASN A 195 5.15 -2.70 -22.48
N LEU A 196 5.43 -3.36 -23.62
CA LEU A 196 6.62 -3.08 -24.41
C LEU A 196 6.61 -1.66 -25.00
N LEU A 197 5.43 -1.20 -25.44
CA LEU A 197 5.24 0.13 -26.03
C LEU A 197 5.25 1.25 -24.99
N ILE A 198 4.63 1.05 -23.82
CA ILE A 198 4.51 2.09 -22.78
C ILE A 198 5.75 2.21 -21.90
N HIS A 199 6.52 1.14 -21.71
CA HIS A 199 7.76 1.19 -20.92
C HIS A 199 9.03 1.43 -21.75
N LYS A 200 8.90 1.64 -23.08
CA LYS A 200 10.01 2.07 -23.96
C LYS A 200 9.87 3.46 -24.62
N PRO A 201 9.59 4.58 -23.90
CA PRO A 201 9.90 5.90 -24.45
C PRO A 201 11.05 6.63 -23.75
N ARG A 202 11.84 6.00 -22.86
CA ARG A 202 13.04 6.67 -22.29
C ARG A 202 14.30 6.55 -23.14
N ARG A 203 14.44 5.49 -23.95
CA ARG A 203 15.62 5.31 -24.84
C ARG A 203 15.50 6.06 -26.18
N LEU A 204 14.28 6.24 -26.71
CA LEU A 204 14.11 6.98 -27.96
C LEU A 204 14.20 8.50 -27.75
N VAL A 205 13.60 9.03 -26.69
CA VAL A 205 13.60 10.48 -26.42
C VAL A 205 15.01 11.00 -26.11
N SER A 206 15.84 10.22 -25.43
CA SER A 206 17.25 10.56 -25.17
C SER A 206 18.15 10.44 -26.41
N ALA A 207 17.84 9.52 -27.34
CA ALA A 207 18.54 9.41 -28.62
C ALA A 207 18.17 10.56 -29.58
N ILE A 208 16.91 11.02 -29.56
CA ILE A 208 16.45 12.16 -30.36
C ILE A 208 17.01 13.47 -29.79
N ALA A 209 17.01 13.65 -28.45
CA ALA A 209 17.58 14.85 -27.82
C ALA A 209 19.09 15.02 -28.09
N ARG A 210 19.86 13.92 -28.18
CA ARG A 210 21.28 13.99 -28.60
C ARG A 210 21.48 14.32 -30.07
N LYS A 211 20.52 13.97 -30.93
CA LYS A 211 20.62 14.21 -32.38
C LYS A 211 20.26 15.65 -32.77
N PHE A 212 19.47 16.35 -31.94
CA PHE A 212 19.02 17.73 -32.19
C PHE A 212 19.66 18.81 -31.29
N GLY A 213 20.47 18.43 -30.29
CA GLY A 213 21.11 19.38 -29.37
C GLY A 213 22.41 20.06 -29.85
N ASN A 214 22.89 19.76 -31.07
CA ASN A 214 24.20 20.23 -31.58
C ASN A 214 24.13 21.37 -32.62
N LEU A 215 23.13 22.25 -32.53
CA LEU A 215 23.13 23.51 -33.28
C LEU A 215 23.07 24.69 -32.30
N ARG A 216 24.24 25.13 -31.85
CA ARG A 216 24.43 26.49 -31.32
C ARG A 216 24.92 27.38 -32.46
N PRO A 217 24.28 28.51 -32.78
CA PRO A 217 24.95 29.60 -33.45
C PRO A 217 25.85 30.32 -32.44
N SER A 218 27.11 30.54 -32.83
CA SER A 218 27.98 31.53 -32.22
C SER A 218 27.49 32.93 -32.58
N THR A 219 27.51 33.87 -31.63
CA THR A 219 28.18 35.16 -31.81
C THR A 219 28.28 35.93 -30.48
N SER A 220 29.47 36.47 -30.28
CA SER A 220 29.86 37.49 -29.32
C SER A 220 29.13 38.83 -29.56
N MET A 221 28.84 39.60 -28.51
CA MET A 221 29.52 40.88 -28.24
C MET A 221 28.93 41.59 -27.00
N THR A 222 29.83 41.88 -26.06
CA THR A 222 29.92 43.05 -25.15
C THR A 222 28.78 44.06 -25.08
N LYS A 223 28.34 44.42 -23.86
CA LYS A 223 28.67 45.72 -23.20
C LYS A 223 28.01 45.86 -21.80
N ASP A 224 28.83 46.32 -20.87
CA ASP A 224 28.62 47.33 -19.80
C ASP A 224 27.55 47.17 -18.69
N VAL A 225 28.09 47.26 -17.48
CA VAL A 225 27.55 47.48 -16.11
C VAL A 225 26.93 48.91 -16.05
N PRO A 226 25.90 49.27 -15.21
CA PRO A 226 26.01 49.16 -13.76
C PRO A 226 24.78 48.91 -12.86
N THR A 227 25.15 48.36 -11.71
CA THR A 227 24.62 48.45 -10.34
C THR A 227 23.63 49.59 -10.06
N ILE A 228 22.45 49.24 -9.49
CA ILE A 228 21.75 50.08 -8.51
C ILE A 228 21.25 49.18 -7.37
N SER A 229 21.71 49.50 -6.17
CA SER A 229 21.18 49.10 -4.87
C SER A 229 19.93 49.93 -4.59
N GLN A 230 18.83 49.34 -4.13
CA GLN A 230 17.95 50.00 -3.16
C GLN A 230 17.34 48.98 -2.18
N SER A 231 17.58 49.29 -0.92
CA SER A 231 16.85 48.93 0.29
C SER A 231 15.43 49.48 0.28
N GLU A 232 14.49 48.71 0.81
CA GLU A 232 13.54 49.08 1.88
C GLU A 232 12.94 47.80 2.49
#